data_AF-A0A5C6A8Q7-F1
#
_entry.id   AF-A0A5C6A8Q7-F1
#
_cell.length_a   1.000
_cell.length_b   1.000
_cell.length_c   1.000
_cell.angle_alpha   90.00
_cell.angle_beta   90.00
_cell.angle_gamma   90.00
#
_symmetry.space_group_name_H-M   'P 1'
#
loop_
_entity.id
_entity.type
_entity.pdbx_description
1 polymer ?
#
loop_
_entity_poly.entity_id
_entity_poly.type
_entity_poly.pdbx_seq_one_letter_code
_entity_poly.pdbx_strand_id
1 'polypeptide(L)'
;MTDHIPNTPKQATKYSITAAHRITGKSRTTIQKHLKQGRLSATEGPDGAKLIDASELIRVYADECDFSRVEGVETPEQNRPDVISSVRTDLHSLKEKLDILQEERRREREQLQSQIEHLQEALKLAQEGHNRATLLLENRSGGGDWREAFVKLKRQVEQRETQSVAKAKEEARQEIFSKPWWRALRG
;
A
#
# COMPACT_ATOMS: atom_id res chain seq x y z
N MET A 1 1.18 -13.96 -29.66
CA MET A 1 2.00 -13.49 -28.53
C MET A 1 3.12 -14.49 -28.38
N THR A 2 4.33 -14.11 -28.80
CA THR A 2 5.49 -15.00 -28.90
C THR A 2 6.17 -15.10 -27.54
N ASP A 3 6.21 -16.29 -26.96
CA ASP A 3 6.94 -16.56 -25.73
C ASP A 3 8.44 -16.40 -25.98
N HIS A 4 9.01 -15.35 -25.41
CA HIS A 4 10.44 -15.09 -25.42
C HIS A 4 11.08 -15.91 -24.30
N ILE A 5 11.50 -17.14 -24.62
CA ILE A 5 12.29 -17.97 -23.70
C ILE A 5 13.65 -17.27 -23.55
N PRO A 6 14.04 -16.78 -22.36
CA PRO A 6 15.35 -16.15 -22.20
C PRO A 6 16.43 -17.19 -22.47
N ASN A 7 17.38 -16.81 -23.33
CA ASN A 7 18.56 -17.60 -23.66
C ASN A 7 19.36 -17.90 -22.37
N THR A 8 19.16 -19.08 -21.79
CA THR A 8 19.93 -19.54 -20.63
C THR A 8 21.37 -19.77 -21.08
N PRO A 9 22.37 -19.07 -20.51
CA PRO A 9 23.76 -19.33 -20.84
C PRO A 9 24.10 -20.78 -20.52
N LYS A 10 24.69 -21.50 -21.49
CA LYS A 10 25.17 -22.87 -21.30
C LYS A 10 26.21 -22.86 -20.17
N GLN A 11 25.81 -23.30 -18.98
CA GLN A 11 26.68 -23.44 -17.82
C GLN A 11 27.80 -24.43 -18.15
N ALA A 12 29.05 -23.95 -18.23
CA ALA A 12 30.20 -24.82 -18.35
C ALA A 12 30.31 -25.70 -17.11
N THR A 13 30.25 -27.03 -17.26
CA THR A 13 30.20 -27.95 -16.10
C THR A 13 31.54 -28.08 -15.37
N LYS A 14 32.65 -27.59 -15.96
CA LYS A 14 34.01 -27.70 -15.41
C LYS A 14 34.65 -26.33 -15.23
N TYR A 15 35.22 -26.09 -14.06
CA TYR A 15 35.77 -24.80 -13.64
C TYR A 15 37.23 -24.91 -13.23
N SER A 16 38.05 -23.92 -13.59
CA SER A 16 39.41 -23.80 -13.09
C SER A 16 39.43 -23.45 -11.60
N ILE A 17 40.57 -23.62 -10.92
CA ILE A 17 40.72 -23.21 -9.51
C ILE A 17 40.39 -21.72 -9.31
N THR A 18 40.73 -20.88 -10.29
CA THR A 18 40.40 -19.45 -10.27
C THR A 18 38.90 -19.21 -10.37
N ALA A 19 38.20 -19.94 -11.23
CA ALA A 19 36.75 -19.86 -11.31
C ALA A 19 36.08 -20.42 -10.04
N ALA A 20 36.55 -21.56 -9.51
CA ALA A 20 36.05 -22.15 -8.27
C ALA A 20 36.21 -21.20 -7.06
N HIS A 21 37.31 -20.43 -7.01
CA HIS A 21 37.49 -19.37 -6.01
C HIS A 21 36.38 -18.31 -6.08
N ARG A 22 36.00 -17.90 -7.29
CA ARG A 22 34.93 -16.91 -7.50
C ARG A 22 33.55 -17.49 -7.14
N ILE A 23 33.31 -18.74 -7.55
CA ILE A 23 32.05 -19.45 -7.30
C ILE A 23 31.83 -19.64 -5.79
N THR A 24 32.82 -20.14 -5.08
CA THR A 24 32.67 -20.56 -3.66
C THR A 24 33.02 -19.46 -2.66
N GLY A 25 33.66 -18.38 -3.10
CA GLY A 25 34.22 -17.36 -2.22
C GLY A 25 35.40 -17.82 -1.34
N LYS A 26 35.83 -19.10 -1.42
CA LYS A 26 36.99 -19.61 -0.67
C LYS A 26 38.28 -19.23 -1.37
N SER A 27 39.35 -18.94 -0.61
CA SER A 27 40.65 -18.61 -1.19
C SER A 27 41.18 -19.72 -2.11
N ARG A 28 41.94 -19.35 -3.15
CA ARG A 28 42.58 -20.31 -4.07
C ARG A 28 43.44 -21.35 -3.31
N THR A 29 44.11 -20.92 -2.22
CA THR A 29 44.91 -21.80 -1.36
C THR A 29 44.07 -22.83 -0.60
N THR A 30 42.88 -22.45 -0.13
CA THR A 30 41.93 -23.36 0.51
C THR A 30 41.43 -24.42 -0.47
N ILE A 31 41.08 -24.01 -1.69
CA ILE A 31 40.64 -24.92 -2.74
C ILE A 31 41.75 -25.91 -3.12
N GLN A 32 42.99 -25.44 -3.27
CA GLN A 32 44.15 -26.30 -3.50
C GLN A 32 44.42 -27.27 -2.33
N LYS A 33 44.23 -26.83 -1.08
CA LYS A 33 44.37 -27.69 0.09
C LYS A 33 43.30 -28.79 0.08
N HIS A 34 42.04 -28.45 -0.20
CA HIS A 34 40.96 -29.42 -0.30
C HIS A 34 41.16 -30.44 -1.42
N LEU A 35 41.75 -30.02 -2.55
CA LEU A 35 42.18 -30.93 -3.62
C LEU A 35 43.28 -31.89 -3.14
N LYS A 36 44.31 -31.38 -2.45
CA LYS A 36 45.41 -32.22 -1.91
C LYS A 36 44.93 -33.20 -0.84
N GLN A 37 43.93 -32.82 -0.06
CA GLN A 37 43.34 -33.65 0.99
C GLN A 37 42.32 -34.66 0.46
N GLY A 38 42.03 -34.67 -0.85
CA GLY A 38 41.00 -35.54 -1.45
C GLY A 38 39.56 -35.16 -1.10
N ARG A 39 39.35 -33.99 -0.50
CA ARG A 39 38.00 -33.48 -0.19
C ARG A 39 37.26 -33.04 -1.46
N LEU A 40 38.00 -32.50 -2.44
CA LEU A 40 37.54 -32.17 -3.78
C LEU A 40 38.26 -33.04 -4.81
N SER A 41 37.54 -33.49 -5.82
CA SER A 41 38.12 -34.13 -7.01
C SER A 41 38.32 -33.12 -8.15
N ALA A 42 39.37 -33.32 -8.94
CA ALA A 42 39.62 -32.57 -10.17
C ALA A 42 40.06 -33.51 -11.29
N THR A 43 39.69 -33.16 -12.53
CA THR A 43 40.17 -33.79 -13.75
C THR A 43 41.25 -32.93 -14.38
N GLU A 44 42.22 -33.55 -15.04
CA GLU A 44 43.19 -32.83 -15.87
C GLU A 44 42.53 -32.42 -17.20
N GLY A 45 42.63 -31.14 -17.53
CA GLY A 45 42.17 -30.58 -18.79
C GLY A 45 43.17 -30.81 -19.93
N PRO A 46 42.83 -30.36 -21.15
CA PRO A 46 43.67 -30.56 -22.34
C PRO A 46 45.07 -29.95 -22.21
N ASP A 47 45.21 -28.88 -21.42
CA ASP A 47 46.49 -28.19 -21.19
C ASP A 47 47.18 -28.63 -19.88
N GLY A 48 46.77 -29.76 -19.27
CA GLY A 48 47.26 -30.22 -17.97
C GLY A 48 46.74 -29.41 -16.77
N ALA A 49 45.83 -28.46 -17.00
CA ALA A 49 45.20 -27.66 -15.95
C ALA A 49 44.20 -28.48 -15.12
N LYS A 50 44.18 -28.29 -13.80
CA LYS A 50 43.18 -28.92 -12.93
C LYS A 50 41.82 -28.26 -13.07
N LEU A 51 40.82 -29.03 -13.46
CA LEU A 51 39.43 -28.63 -13.63
C LEU A 51 38.54 -29.34 -12.61
N ILE A 52 37.70 -28.58 -11.92
CA ILE A 52 36.78 -29.05 -10.88
C ILE A 52 35.37 -29.03 -11.46
N ASP A 53 34.61 -30.11 -11.29
CA ASP A 53 33.22 -30.18 -11.74
C ASP A 53 32.30 -29.31 -10.85
N ALA A 54 31.25 -28.75 -11.43
CA ALA A 54 30.19 -28.05 -10.71
C ALA A 54 29.62 -28.91 -9.57
N SER A 55 29.42 -30.21 -9.83
CA SER A 55 28.89 -31.19 -8.88
C SER A 55 29.79 -31.35 -7.66
N GLU A 56 31.12 -31.30 -7.86
CA GLU A 56 32.09 -31.39 -6.76
C GLU A 56 32.09 -30.13 -5.90
N LEU A 57 31.92 -28.95 -6.52
CA LEU A 57 31.81 -27.69 -5.79
C LEU A 57 30.54 -27.66 -4.92
N ILE A 58 29.39 -28.02 -5.51
CA ILE A 58 28.10 -28.09 -4.79
C ILE A 58 28.17 -29.13 -3.67
N ARG A 59 28.74 -30.32 -3.92
CA ARG A 59 28.86 -31.38 -2.90
C ARG A 59 29.64 -30.91 -1.67
N VAL A 60 30.67 -30.09 -1.85
CA VAL A 60 31.61 -29.71 -0.78
C VAL A 60 31.24 -28.40 -0.09
N TYR A 61 30.68 -27.44 -0.83
CA TYR A 61 30.42 -26.08 -0.35
C TYR A 61 28.94 -25.68 -0.38
N ALA A 62 28.06 -26.52 -0.96
CA ALA A 62 26.61 -26.36 -0.96
C ALA A 62 26.16 -24.91 -1.27
N ASP A 63 25.42 -24.29 -0.34
CA ASP A 63 24.81 -22.96 -0.45
C ASP A 63 25.81 -21.81 -0.67
N GLU A 64 27.11 -22.04 -0.48
CA GLU A 64 28.14 -21.03 -0.72
C GLU A 64 28.51 -20.89 -2.21
N CYS A 65 27.98 -21.74 -3.09
CA CYS A 65 28.29 -21.72 -4.52
C CYS A 65 27.39 -20.74 -5.31
N ASP A 66 28.01 -19.71 -5.89
CA ASP A 66 27.37 -18.79 -6.82
C ASP A 66 28.02 -18.87 -8.22
N PHE A 67 27.41 -19.68 -9.10
CA PHE A 67 27.90 -19.91 -10.46
C PHE A 67 27.71 -18.72 -11.41
N SER A 68 26.98 -17.68 -11.02
CA SER A 68 26.87 -16.45 -11.82
C SER A 68 28.18 -15.65 -11.84
N ARG A 69 29.10 -15.91 -10.90
CA ARG A 69 30.37 -15.19 -10.74
C ARG A 69 31.51 -15.65 -11.67
N VAL A 70 31.24 -16.59 -12.56
CA VAL A 70 32.24 -17.22 -13.43
C VAL A 70 32.68 -16.27 -14.56
N GLU A 71 31.74 -15.55 -15.17
CA GLU A 71 31.96 -14.72 -16.36
C GLU A 71 32.13 -13.22 -16.05
N GLY A 72 33.08 -12.85 -15.19
CA GLY A 72 33.42 -11.43 -14.95
C GLY A 72 32.33 -10.70 -14.13
N VAL A 73 32.66 -9.95 -13.08
CA VAL A 73 33.40 -8.70 -13.13
C VAL A 73 34.39 -8.71 -11.96
N GLU A 74 35.63 -8.33 -12.22
CA GLU A 74 36.48 -7.80 -11.15
C GLU A 74 35.84 -6.49 -10.71
N THR A 75 35.04 -6.48 -9.65
CA THR A 75 34.68 -5.24 -8.99
C THR A 75 35.86 -4.85 -8.11
N PRO A 76 36.58 -3.75 -8.40
CA PRO A 76 37.49 -3.18 -7.42
C PRO A 76 36.64 -2.80 -6.21
N GLU A 77 37.12 -3.14 -5.01
CA GLU A 77 36.52 -2.80 -3.71
C GLU A 77 36.38 -1.27 -3.44
N GLN A 78 36.50 -0.40 -4.45
CA GLN A 78 36.55 1.06 -4.31
C GLN A 78 35.24 1.81 -4.62
N ASN A 79 34.17 1.14 -5.07
CA ASN A 79 32.89 1.80 -5.41
C ASN A 79 31.78 1.65 -4.35
N ARG A 80 32.16 1.37 -3.09
CA ARG A 80 31.20 1.16 -2.00
C ARG A 80 30.42 2.40 -1.50
N PRO A 81 30.89 3.67 -1.61
CA PRO A 81 30.09 4.80 -1.09
C PRO A 81 28.93 5.19 -2.01
N ASP A 82 29.03 4.96 -3.33
CA ASP A 82 28.05 5.43 -4.32
C ASP A 82 26.84 4.49 -4.47
N VAL A 83 27.04 3.18 -4.23
CA VAL A 83 25.93 2.23 -4.13
C VAL A 83 25.13 2.44 -2.85
N ILE A 84 25.78 2.86 -1.76
CA ILE A 84 25.09 3.12 -0.48
C ILE A 84 24.31 4.45 -0.55
N SER A 85 24.82 5.47 -1.25
CA SER A 85 24.10 6.74 -1.45
C SER A 85 22.87 6.54 -2.32
N SER A 86 22.99 5.82 -3.45
CA SER A 86 21.87 5.51 -4.35
C SER A 86 20.80 4.65 -3.67
N VAL A 87 21.19 3.61 -2.92
CA VAL A 87 20.23 2.81 -2.14
C VAL A 87 19.53 3.65 -1.06
N ARG A 88 20.21 4.63 -0.44
CA ARG A 88 19.59 5.55 0.53
C ARG A 88 18.60 6.50 -0.13
N THR A 89 18.91 7.04 -1.32
CA THR A 89 17.97 7.89 -2.06
C THR A 89 16.75 7.10 -2.52
N ASP A 90 16.95 5.86 -2.96
CA ASP A 90 15.86 4.97 -3.36
C ASP A 90 14.97 4.64 -2.17
N LEU A 91 15.55 4.31 -1.02
CA LEU A 91 14.81 4.08 0.23
C LEU A 91 14.03 5.32 0.68
N HIS A 92 14.60 6.53 0.52
CA HIS A 92 13.91 7.77 0.84
C HIS A 92 12.73 7.99 -0.11
N SER A 93 12.94 7.83 -1.42
CA SER A 93 11.88 7.96 -2.42
C SER A 93 10.76 6.94 -2.23
N LEU A 94 11.11 5.72 -1.79
CA LEU A 94 10.14 4.66 -1.56
C LEU A 94 9.33 4.90 -0.29
N LYS A 95 9.96 5.44 0.77
CA LYS A 95 9.26 5.89 1.98
C LYS A 95 8.29 7.03 1.67
N GLU A 96 8.72 8.02 0.90
CA GLU A 96 7.86 9.13 0.50
C GLU A 96 6.64 8.64 -0.30
N LYS A 97 6.83 7.73 -1.26
CA LYS A 97 5.72 7.09 -1.98
C LYS A 97 4.79 6.31 -1.05
N LEU A 98 5.35 5.61 -0.06
CA LEU A 98 4.56 4.88 0.93
C LEU A 98 3.68 5.83 1.73
N ASP A 99 4.24 6.94 2.22
CA ASP A 99 3.53 7.94 3.01
C ASP A 99 2.41 8.58 2.18
N ILE A 100 2.66 8.92 0.91
CA ILE A 100 1.63 9.43 0.00
C ILE A 100 0.50 8.41 -0.17
N LEU A 101 0.82 7.15 -0.46
CA LEU A 101 -0.19 6.10 -0.64
C LEU A 101 -0.98 5.80 0.65
N GLN A 102 -0.33 5.89 1.81
CA GLN A 102 -0.99 5.75 3.10
C GLN A 102 -1.98 6.88 3.36
N GLU A 103 -1.58 8.11 3.03
CA GLU A 103 -2.40 9.30 3.18
C GLU A 103 -3.59 9.31 2.21
N GLU A 104 -3.39 8.89 0.96
CA GLU A 104 -4.47 8.69 -0.01
C GLU A 104 -5.47 7.64 0.49
N ARG A 105 -4.99 6.47 0.93
CA ARG A 105 -5.84 5.42 1.50
C ARG A 105 -6.60 5.89 2.73
N ARG A 106 -5.97 6.71 3.58
CA ARG A 106 -6.63 7.28 4.76
C ARG A 106 -7.78 8.19 4.34
N ARG A 107 -7.54 9.09 3.37
CA ARG A 107 -8.58 9.98 2.84
C ARG A 107 -9.73 9.23 2.18
N GLU A 108 -9.43 8.22 1.37
CA GLU A 108 -10.46 7.36 0.76
C GLU A 108 -11.32 6.68 1.81
N ARG A 109 -10.69 6.12 2.86
CA ARG A 109 -11.42 5.51 3.98
C ARG A 109 -12.30 6.50 4.70
N GLU A 110 -11.82 7.71 4.97
CA GLU A 110 -12.61 8.77 5.61
C GLU A 110 -13.81 9.18 4.75
N GLN A 111 -13.61 9.34 3.43
CA GLN A 111 -14.70 9.64 2.50
C GLN A 111 -15.75 8.53 2.45
N LEU A 112 -15.31 7.27 2.36
CA LEU A 112 -16.23 6.12 2.36
C LEU A 112 -16.97 6.00 3.69
N GLN A 113 -16.28 6.22 4.81
CA GLN A 113 -16.89 6.20 6.14
C GLN A 113 -17.97 7.27 6.27
N SER A 114 -17.69 8.50 5.84
CA SER A 114 -18.67 9.60 5.83
C SER A 114 -19.87 9.29 4.92
N GLN A 115 -19.65 8.68 3.75
CA GLN A 115 -20.74 8.25 2.87
C GLN A 115 -21.59 7.15 3.51
N ILE A 116 -20.97 6.18 4.17
CA ILE A 116 -21.68 5.11 4.89
C ILE A 116 -22.53 5.71 6.00
N GLU A 117 -22.00 6.62 6.80
CA GLU A 117 -22.73 7.30 7.87
C GLU A 117 -23.94 8.06 7.32
N HIS A 118 -23.74 8.86 6.26
CA HIS A 118 -24.84 9.58 5.62
C HIS A 118 -25.92 8.64 5.06
N LEU A 119 -25.51 7.53 4.42
CA LEU A 119 -26.46 6.53 3.91
C LEU A 119 -27.21 5.81 5.03
N GLN A 120 -26.54 5.51 6.15
CA GLN A 120 -27.16 4.92 7.33
C GLN A 120 -28.19 5.88 7.96
N GLU A 121 -27.86 7.16 8.08
CA GLU A 121 -28.79 8.19 8.56
C GLU A 121 -29.99 8.35 7.64
N ALA A 122 -29.76 8.43 6.32
CA ALA A 122 -30.83 8.51 5.33
C ALA A 122 -31.74 7.27 5.38
N LEU A 123 -31.17 6.08 5.51
CA LEU A 123 -31.92 4.83 5.66
C LEU A 123 -32.75 4.85 6.94
N LYS A 124 -32.17 5.27 8.06
CA LYS A 124 -32.87 5.38 9.35
C LYS A 124 -34.04 6.36 9.26
N LEU A 125 -33.83 7.54 8.67
CA LEU A 125 -34.89 8.54 8.46
C LEU A 125 -36.01 8.00 7.56
N ALA A 126 -35.65 7.27 6.49
CA ALA A 126 -36.62 6.63 5.61
C ALA A 126 -37.42 5.54 6.34
N GLN A 127 -36.77 4.71 7.16
CA GLN A 127 -37.43 3.70 7.98
C GLN A 127 -38.36 4.33 9.03
N GLU A 128 -37.93 5.39 9.70
CA GLU A 128 -38.79 6.15 10.61
C GLU A 128 -40.00 6.75 9.89
N GLY A 129 -39.80 7.30 8.69
CA GLY A 129 -40.87 7.79 7.84
C GLY A 129 -41.87 6.70 7.46
N HIS A 130 -41.37 5.53 7.07
CA HIS A 130 -42.18 4.35 6.74
C HIS A 130 -42.97 3.84 7.95
N ASN A 131 -42.34 3.72 9.11
CA ASN A 131 -42.99 3.27 10.34
C ASN A 131 -44.07 4.25 10.78
N ARG A 132 -43.80 5.57 10.72
CA ARG A 132 -44.81 6.61 10.99
C ARG A 132 -45.97 6.53 10.00
N ALA A 133 -45.69 6.36 8.72
CA ALA A 133 -46.74 6.20 7.70
C ALA A 133 -47.59 4.95 7.97
N THR A 134 -46.97 3.83 8.32
CA THR A 134 -47.65 2.57 8.66
C THR A 134 -48.53 2.72 9.90
N LEU A 135 -48.02 3.32 10.98
CA LEU A 135 -48.81 3.63 12.18
C LEU A 135 -49.98 4.55 11.88
N LEU A 136 -49.80 5.55 11.00
CA LEU A 136 -50.88 6.41 10.56
C LEU A 136 -51.93 5.65 9.75
N LEU A 137 -51.51 4.68 8.92
CA LEU A 137 -52.43 3.81 8.16
C LEU A 137 -53.19 2.84 9.07
N GLU A 138 -52.52 2.25 10.06
CA GLU A 138 -53.13 1.38 11.08
C GLU A 138 -54.13 2.15 11.93
N ASN A 139 -53.76 3.34 12.44
CA ASN A 139 -54.69 4.22 13.16
C ASN A 139 -55.85 4.71 12.27
N ARG A 140 -55.62 4.83 10.96
CA ARG A 140 -56.63 5.22 9.95
C ARG A 140 -57.52 4.05 9.49
N SER A 141 -57.19 2.81 9.86
CA SER A 141 -58.10 1.66 9.71
C SER A 141 -59.30 1.73 10.67
N GLY A 142 -59.27 2.62 11.67
CA GLY A 142 -60.47 3.09 12.38
C GLY A 142 -61.03 4.33 11.68
N GLY A 143 -62.20 4.22 11.06
CA GLY A 143 -62.72 5.19 10.10
C GLY A 143 -62.90 6.63 10.64
N GLY A 144 -62.00 7.52 10.25
CA GLY A 144 -62.11 8.98 10.47
C GLY A 144 -61.47 9.74 9.30
N ASP A 145 -62.14 10.82 8.87
CA ASP A 145 -61.93 11.49 7.57
C ASP A 145 -60.52 12.10 7.41
N TRP A 146 -59.68 11.43 6.64
CA TRP A 146 -58.26 11.72 6.38
C TRP A 146 -57.97 13.16 5.90
N ARG A 147 -58.99 13.83 5.36
CA ARG A 147 -58.92 15.22 4.91
C ARG A 147 -58.62 16.18 6.06
N GLU A 148 -59.19 15.97 7.23
CA GLU A 148 -58.96 16.84 8.39
C GLU A 148 -57.55 16.67 8.96
N ALA A 149 -57.07 15.42 9.00
CA ALA A 149 -55.70 15.11 9.45
C ALA A 149 -54.65 15.71 8.50
N PHE A 150 -54.87 15.66 7.18
CA PHE A 150 -53.97 16.25 6.19
C PHE A 150 -53.92 17.78 6.30
N VAL A 151 -55.06 18.43 6.48
CA VAL A 151 -55.14 19.89 6.69
C VAL A 151 -54.45 20.28 8.00
N LYS A 152 -54.61 19.51 9.07
CA LYS A 152 -53.94 19.75 10.36
C LYS A 152 -52.43 19.59 10.25
N LEU A 153 -51.95 18.57 9.53
CA LEU A 153 -50.53 18.34 9.30
C LEU A 153 -49.91 19.48 8.46
N LYS A 154 -50.58 19.89 7.38
CA LYS A 154 -50.14 21.04 6.56
C LYS A 154 -49.97 22.29 7.43
N ARG A 155 -50.94 22.58 8.29
CA ARG A 155 -50.91 23.72 9.21
C ARG A 155 -49.78 23.63 10.23
N GLN A 156 -49.47 22.43 10.73
CA GLN A 156 -48.34 22.21 11.65
C GLN A 156 -46.99 22.40 10.96
N VAL A 157 -46.84 22.00 9.70
CA VAL A 157 -45.62 22.22 8.92
C VAL A 157 -45.42 23.72 8.69
N GLU A 158 -46.45 24.43 8.24
CA GLU A 158 -46.45 25.88 8.05
C GLU A 158 -46.12 26.64 9.36
N GLN A 159 -46.67 26.17 10.49
CA GLN A 159 -46.34 26.73 11.81
C GLN A 159 -44.89 26.47 12.22
N ARG A 160 -44.33 25.30 11.91
CA ARG A 160 -42.92 24.99 12.19
C ARG A 160 -41.98 25.83 11.33
N GLU A 161 -42.27 26.00 10.06
CA GLU A 161 -41.48 26.82 9.13
C GLU A 161 -41.51 28.30 9.52
N THR A 162 -42.69 28.82 9.89
CA THR A 162 -42.82 30.21 10.38
C THR A 162 -42.09 30.41 11.70
N GLN A 163 -42.14 29.43 12.62
CA GLN A 163 -41.39 29.48 13.88
C GLN A 163 -39.87 29.36 13.69
N SER A 164 -39.39 28.50 12.79
CA SER A 164 -37.95 28.41 12.49
C SER A 164 -37.42 29.69 11.87
N VAL A 165 -38.19 30.31 10.96
CA VAL A 165 -37.83 31.60 10.36
C VAL A 165 -37.87 32.72 11.41
N ALA A 166 -38.85 32.72 12.31
CA ALA A 166 -38.93 33.71 13.40
C ALA A 166 -37.74 33.58 14.35
N LYS A 167 -37.39 32.35 14.75
CA LYS A 167 -36.24 32.06 15.61
C LYS A 167 -34.92 32.48 14.95
N ALA A 168 -34.72 32.16 13.66
CA ALA A 168 -33.53 32.60 12.91
C ALA A 168 -33.45 34.14 12.81
N LYS A 169 -34.58 34.83 12.66
CA LYS A 169 -34.62 36.30 12.68
C LYS A 169 -34.28 36.88 14.06
N GLU A 170 -34.75 36.26 15.13
CA GLU A 170 -34.42 36.66 16.51
C GLU A 170 -32.94 36.43 16.82
N GLU A 171 -32.38 35.28 16.43
CA GLU A 171 -30.96 34.98 16.55
C GLU A 171 -30.10 35.99 15.77
N ALA A 172 -30.48 36.31 14.52
CA ALA A 172 -29.79 37.34 13.73
C ALA A 172 -29.90 38.74 14.37
N ARG A 173 -31.07 39.10 14.93
CA ARG A 173 -31.25 40.36 15.66
C ARG A 173 -30.38 40.42 16.92
N GLN A 174 -30.29 39.34 17.68
CA GLN A 174 -29.41 39.25 18.85
C GLN A 174 -27.94 39.28 18.46
N GLU A 175 -27.56 38.70 17.32
CA GLU A 175 -26.20 38.78 16.80
C GLU A 175 -25.83 40.22 16.40
N ILE A 176 -26.78 40.96 15.81
CA ILE A 176 -26.60 42.38 15.49
C ILE A 176 -26.50 43.23 16.78
N PHE A 177 -27.33 42.95 17.79
CA PHE A 177 -27.35 43.69 19.06
C PHE A 177 -26.16 43.37 19.98
N SER A 178 -25.60 42.15 19.89
CA SER A 178 -24.45 41.71 20.68
C SER A 178 -23.10 42.15 20.07
N LYS A 179 -23.07 42.55 18.79
CA LYS A 179 -21.87 43.13 18.16
C LYS A 179 -21.72 44.60 18.60
N PRO A 180 -20.58 44.98 19.21
CA PRO A 180 -20.34 46.36 19.61
C PRO A 180 -20.35 47.30 18.41
N TRP A 181 -21.02 48.45 18.52
CA TRP A 181 -21.21 49.42 17.44
C TRP A 181 -19.91 49.91 16.77
N TRP A 182 -18.77 49.84 17.47
CA TRP A 182 -17.44 50.18 16.97
C TRP A 182 -16.92 49.22 15.89
N ARG A 183 -17.45 47.99 15.77
CA ARG A 183 -17.05 47.03 14.72
C ARG A 183 -17.54 47.45 13.32
N ALA A 184 -18.57 48.29 13.23
CA ALA A 184 -19.09 48.81 11.96
C ALA A 184 -18.28 50.02 11.42
N LEU A 185 -17.37 50.60 12.22
CA LEU A 185 -16.55 51.77 11.86
C LEU A 185 -15.12 51.42 11.41
N ARG A 186 -14.76 50.14 11.31
CA ARG A 186 -13.46 49.66 10.79
C ARG A 186 -13.61 48.92 9.45
N GLY A 187 -14.44 49.47 8.57
CA GLY A 187 -14.55 49.08 7.16
C GLY A 187 -14.31 50.29 6.29
#